data_AF-A0A3N5PIE3-F1
#
_entry.id   AF-A0A3N5PIE3-F1
#
_cell.length_a   1.000
_cell.length_b   1.000
_cell.length_c   1.000
_cell.angle_alpha   90.00
_cell.angle_beta   90.00
_cell.angle_gamma   90.00
#
_symmetry.space_group_name_H-M   'P 1'
#
loop_
_entity.id
_entity.type
_entity.pdbx_description
1 polymer ?
#
loop_
_entity_poly.entity_id
_entity_poly.type
_entity_poly.pdbx_seq_one_letter_code
_entity_poly.pdbx_strand_id
1 'polypeptide(L)'
;MRCWSYSLPTALFQKPAEKVRPKCANFGLCFMIWSGKFGDFGKITEVKNDCGYIIKMRPVLKELEILSSSMEAYVAGGPVRDWLLGRKVLDLDLVVPDGAVALARRFAQSTTGHFVMLDEKEGVARVVCKDFILDFSQYRDMANNIEEDLCQRDFTINAMAVSLSSALSFLNNHSQLSIIDPAGGLADLDNRIIRAISQKNLESDPLRLLRTFRFRSQLDFEIEQRTWDYIRDLSGSIDSVASERVSHELRLIMESERAGRTLHEMVQARLLQALIHEINSMEGMPQPGYHHLDVLDHSLAAVEAMEDLIASPCNKFSPGMPMENWITENSGRIPDLKWAAFLHDIGKPGCKGEKQGRTTFYRHDHTGSDMVLTIGKRLRWPKQETIFV
;
A
#
# COMPACT_ATOMS: atom_id res chain seq x y z
N MET A 1 -22.67 -50.97 -0.32
CA MET A 1 -23.81 -50.10 0.03
C MET A 1 -23.97 -50.07 1.55
N ARG A 2 -24.27 -48.87 2.09
CA ARG A 2 -24.53 -48.50 3.50
C ARG A 2 -23.26 -48.31 4.34
N CYS A 3 -22.67 -47.10 4.32
CA CYS A 3 -23.03 -45.92 5.13
C CYS A 3 -22.70 -46.09 6.61
N TRP A 4 -21.54 -45.54 7.01
CA TRP A 4 -21.24 -45.16 8.39
C TRP A 4 -21.42 -43.65 8.49
N SER A 5 -22.46 -43.24 9.19
CA SER A 5 -22.74 -41.86 9.59
C SER A 5 -21.77 -41.44 10.69
N TYR A 6 -20.90 -40.47 10.40
CA TYR A 6 -20.16 -39.75 11.44
C TYR A 6 -20.83 -38.40 11.68
N SER A 7 -21.50 -38.34 12.82
CA SER A 7 -21.95 -37.13 13.50
C SER A 7 -20.74 -36.31 13.99
N LEU A 8 -20.71 -35.04 13.58
CA LEU A 8 -19.80 -33.99 14.07
C LEU A 8 -20.04 -33.70 15.56
N PRO A 9 -18.98 -33.51 16.35
CA PRO A 9 -19.03 -32.67 17.54
C PRO A 9 -18.34 -31.33 17.29
N THR A 10 -19.12 -30.29 17.57
CA THR A 10 -18.74 -28.90 17.79
C THR A 10 -17.78 -28.76 18.99
N ALA A 11 -16.94 -27.70 18.93
CA ALA A 11 -16.11 -27.12 20.00
C ALA A 11 -14.72 -27.74 20.26
N LEU A 12 -13.68 -26.95 19.97
CA LEU A 12 -12.84 -26.31 21.00
C LEU A 12 -11.69 -25.55 20.33
N PHE A 13 -11.80 -24.21 20.31
CA PHE A 13 -10.64 -23.32 20.19
C PHE A 13 -9.74 -23.56 21.42
N GLN A 14 -8.69 -24.37 21.27
CA GLN A 14 -7.61 -24.48 22.25
C GLN A 14 -6.49 -23.50 21.88
N LYS A 15 -6.13 -22.66 22.85
CA LYS A 15 -4.97 -21.76 22.84
C LYS A 15 -3.70 -22.51 22.41
N PRO A 16 -2.81 -21.94 21.59
CA PRO A 16 -1.50 -22.53 21.38
C PRO A 16 -0.63 -22.35 22.63
N ALA A 17 0.05 -23.44 23.00
CA ALA A 17 0.94 -23.57 24.13
C ALA A 17 2.16 -22.62 24.06
N GLU A 18 2.57 -22.12 25.22
CA GLU A 18 3.83 -21.39 25.42
C GLU A 18 5.03 -22.28 25.02
N LYS A 19 5.62 -21.99 23.86
CA LYS A 19 6.98 -22.45 23.54
C LYS A 19 7.99 -21.46 24.10
N VAL A 20 8.73 -21.93 25.09
CA VAL A 20 9.93 -21.30 25.65
C VAL A 20 10.90 -20.96 24.50
N ARG A 21 11.11 -19.67 24.22
CA ARG A 21 12.10 -19.18 23.26
C ARG A 21 13.48 -19.10 23.93
N PRO A 22 14.57 -19.59 23.33
CA PRO A 22 15.91 -19.27 23.79
C PRO A 22 16.19 -17.78 23.56
N LYS A 23 16.81 -17.15 24.56
CA LYS A 23 17.19 -15.73 24.55
C LYS A 23 18.25 -15.46 23.49
N CYS A 24 17.85 -14.83 22.37
CA CYS A 24 18.77 -14.11 21.49
C CYS A 24 18.72 -12.61 21.83
N ALA A 25 19.88 -11.97 21.79
CA ALA A 25 20.17 -10.68 22.39
C ALA A 25 19.26 -9.54 21.92
N ASN A 26 18.91 -8.67 22.88
CA ASN A 26 18.17 -7.43 22.72
C ASN A 26 18.76 -6.53 21.61
N PHE A 27 18.04 -6.39 20.50
CA PHE A 27 18.01 -5.14 19.74
C PHE A 27 16.67 -4.46 20.06
N GLY A 28 16.72 -3.47 20.94
CA GLY A 28 15.54 -2.73 21.37
C GLY A 28 15.05 -1.79 20.28
N LEU A 29 14.01 -2.19 19.54
CA LEU A 29 13.03 -1.25 19.01
C LEU A 29 11.88 -1.17 20.01
N CYS A 30 11.79 -0.05 20.70
CA CYS A 30 10.73 0.27 21.62
C CYS A 30 9.45 0.56 20.82
N PHE A 31 8.64 -0.46 20.54
CA PHE A 31 7.27 -0.26 20.04
C PHE A 31 6.38 0.17 21.21
N MET A 32 6.12 1.46 21.32
CA MET A 32 5.07 1.99 22.19
C MET A 32 3.74 1.85 21.45
N ILE A 33 2.98 0.81 21.79
CA ILE A 33 1.60 0.64 21.34
C ILE A 33 0.75 1.69 22.07
N TRP A 34 0.17 2.63 21.32
CA TRP A 34 -0.83 3.56 21.83
C TRP A 34 -2.03 2.79 22.37
N SER A 35 -2.37 3.01 23.64
CA SER A 35 -3.46 2.33 24.37
C SER A 35 -4.65 3.25 24.67
N GLY A 36 -4.79 4.34 23.93
CA GLY A 36 -5.93 5.25 24.04
C GLY A 36 -7.20 4.63 23.44
N LYS A 37 -8.33 4.75 24.14
CA LYS A 37 -9.64 4.50 23.53
C LYS A 37 -9.94 5.66 22.56
N PHE A 38 -10.23 5.32 21.30
CA PHE A 38 -10.68 6.23 20.23
C PHE A 38 -12.07 6.82 20.55
N GLY A 39 -12.14 7.89 21.33
CA GLY A 39 -13.41 8.51 21.72
C GLY A 39 -13.35 10.01 22.01
N ASP A 40 -12.23 10.68 21.76
CA ASP A 40 -12.03 12.10 22.09
C ASP A 40 -11.23 12.82 20.97
N PHE A 41 -11.78 12.87 19.75
CA PHE A 41 -11.19 13.65 18.64
C PHE A 41 -11.20 15.17 18.86
N GLY A 42 -11.81 15.62 19.97
CA GLY A 42 -11.72 16.99 20.45
C GLY A 42 -10.43 17.32 21.22
N LYS A 43 -9.51 16.37 21.45
CA LYS A 43 -8.26 16.61 22.20
C LYS A 43 -7.10 15.75 21.68
N ILE A 44 -6.56 16.10 20.51
CA ILE A 44 -5.28 15.56 20.03
C ILE A 44 -4.16 16.36 20.69
N THR A 45 -3.64 15.91 21.84
CA THR A 45 -2.62 16.67 22.61
C THR A 45 -1.19 16.16 22.51
N GLU A 46 -0.89 14.99 21.94
CA GLU A 46 0.51 14.56 21.83
C GLU A 46 0.78 13.71 20.59
N VAL A 47 1.26 14.35 19.52
CA VAL A 47 2.11 13.69 18.52
C VAL A 47 3.55 13.92 18.96
N LYS A 48 4.22 12.87 19.46
CA LYS A 48 5.65 12.90 19.79
C LYS A 48 6.47 13.01 18.50
N ASN A 49 6.61 14.23 17.99
CA ASN A 49 7.59 14.50 16.95
C ASN A 49 8.97 14.59 17.61
N ASP A 50 9.87 13.67 17.26
CA ASP A 50 11.29 13.76 17.62
C ASP A 50 11.83 15.15 17.25
N CYS A 51 12.58 15.81 18.15
CA CYS A 51 13.17 17.13 17.88
C CYS A 51 13.93 17.21 16.54
N GLY A 52 14.46 16.09 16.04
CA GLY A 52 15.12 16.01 14.74
C GLY A 52 14.19 16.24 13.53
N TYR A 53 12.90 15.96 13.66
CA TYR A 53 11.89 16.18 12.60
C TYR A 53 11.67 17.66 12.33
N ILE A 54 11.40 18.44 13.37
CA ILE A 54 11.15 19.89 13.28
C ILE A 54 12.41 20.64 12.80
N ILE A 55 13.60 20.23 13.27
CA ILE A 55 14.86 20.86 12.87
C ILE A 55 15.12 20.72 11.36
N LYS A 56 14.83 19.54 10.78
CA LYS A 56 15.01 19.31 9.34
C LYS A 56 14.01 20.12 8.49
N MET A 57 12.82 20.42 9.01
CA MET A 57 11.81 21.20 8.28
C MET A 57 12.07 22.71 8.27
N ARG A 58 12.98 23.26 9.10
CA ARG A 58 13.13 24.72 9.29
C ARG A 58 13.21 25.58 8.01
N PRO A 59 13.97 25.24 6.96
CA PRO A 59 14.01 26.04 5.73
C PRO A 59 12.67 26.02 4.98
N VAL A 60 12.01 24.86 4.99
CA VAL A 60 10.71 24.62 4.37
C VAL A 60 9.61 25.34 5.15
N LEU A 61 9.64 25.29 6.49
CA LEU A 61 8.66 25.94 7.37
C LEU A 61 8.60 27.45 7.15
N LYS A 62 9.75 28.12 6.98
CA LYS A 62 9.77 29.56 6.75
C LYS A 62 9.07 29.95 5.44
N GLU A 63 9.30 29.19 4.38
CA GLU A 63 8.62 29.44 3.09
C GLU A 63 7.13 29.09 3.16
N LEU A 64 6.75 28.05 3.88
CA LEU A 64 5.35 27.71 4.14
C LEU A 64 4.65 28.78 5.00
N GLU A 65 5.33 29.39 5.97
CA GLU A 65 4.81 30.50 6.78
C GLU A 65 4.50 31.70 5.88
N ILE A 66 5.42 32.08 4.99
CA ILE A 66 5.20 33.13 4.00
C ILE A 66 3.99 32.79 3.12
N LEU A 67 3.93 31.56 2.61
CA LEU A 67 2.83 31.08 1.78
C LEU A 67 1.48 31.20 2.49
N SER A 68 1.41 30.71 3.74
CA SER A 68 0.20 30.74 4.58
C SER A 68 -0.31 32.16 4.88
N SER A 69 0.57 33.16 4.84
CA SER A 69 0.21 34.57 5.04
C SER A 69 -0.24 35.27 3.76
N SER A 70 0.08 34.71 2.60
CA SER A 70 -0.09 35.34 1.29
C SER A 70 -1.28 34.80 0.49
N MET A 71 -1.69 33.57 0.77
CA MET A 71 -2.78 32.91 0.07
C MET A 71 -3.43 31.82 0.91
N GLU A 72 -4.61 31.41 0.48
CA GLU A 72 -5.29 30.24 1.01
C GLU A 72 -4.59 28.96 0.52
N ALA A 73 -4.24 28.09 1.47
CA ALA A 73 -3.55 26.83 1.20
C ALA A 73 -3.88 25.80 2.29
N TYR A 74 -3.88 24.54 1.90
CA TYR A 74 -4.24 23.41 2.76
C TYR A 74 -3.22 22.29 2.64
N VAL A 75 -3.03 21.55 3.73
CA VAL A 75 -2.43 20.22 3.68
C VAL A 75 -3.57 19.21 3.62
N ALA A 76 -3.62 18.33 2.63
CA ALA A 76 -4.73 17.40 2.44
C ALA A 76 -4.27 15.95 2.25
N GLY A 77 -5.15 14.97 2.50
CA GLY A 77 -4.89 13.58 2.13
C GLY A 77 -3.96 12.81 3.07
N GLY A 78 -3.00 12.10 2.48
CA GLY A 78 -2.10 11.17 3.19
C GLY A 78 -1.39 11.79 4.40
N PRO A 79 -0.81 12.99 4.30
CA PRO A 79 -0.20 13.70 5.43
C PRO A 79 -1.13 13.85 6.63
N VAL A 80 -2.38 14.27 6.40
CA VAL A 80 -3.36 14.52 7.45
C VAL A 80 -3.71 13.20 8.14
N ARG A 81 -4.02 12.16 7.37
CA ARG A 81 -4.28 10.81 7.89
C ARG A 81 -3.11 10.30 8.73
N ASP A 82 -1.90 10.45 8.23
CA ASP A 82 -0.70 9.90 8.88
C ASP A 82 -0.36 10.67 10.16
N TRP A 83 -0.53 11.99 10.20
CA TRP A 83 -0.46 12.76 11.45
C TRP A 83 -1.48 12.30 12.49
N LEU A 84 -2.72 12.03 12.08
CA LEU A 84 -3.77 11.53 12.97
C LEU A 84 -3.49 10.12 13.50
N LEU A 85 -2.78 9.30 12.71
CA LEU A 85 -2.29 7.98 13.12
C LEU A 85 -0.98 8.05 13.93
N GLY A 86 -0.45 9.24 14.21
CA GLY A 86 0.81 9.43 14.91
C GLY A 86 2.04 8.97 14.12
N ARG A 87 1.94 8.91 12.79
CA ARG A 87 3.03 8.52 11.88
C ARG A 87 3.83 9.76 11.46
N LYS A 88 5.10 9.53 11.15
CA LYS A 88 5.99 10.56 10.62
C LYS A 88 5.65 10.83 9.15
N VAL A 89 5.51 12.10 8.80
CA VAL A 89 5.15 12.55 7.44
C VAL A 89 6.33 13.26 6.80
N LEU A 90 6.84 12.72 5.70
CA LEU A 90 7.94 13.31 4.92
C LEU A 90 7.49 13.83 3.54
N ASP A 91 6.32 13.41 3.10
CA ASP A 91 5.66 13.89 1.88
C ASP A 91 4.48 14.76 2.30
N LEU A 92 4.39 15.99 1.81
CA LEU A 92 3.31 16.94 2.10
C LEU A 92 2.55 17.28 0.83
N ASP A 93 1.28 16.92 0.82
CA ASP A 93 0.32 17.26 -0.23
C ASP A 93 -0.31 18.63 0.09
N LEU A 94 0.18 19.67 -0.58
CA LEU A 94 -0.36 21.01 -0.55
C LEU A 94 -1.41 21.21 -1.64
N VAL A 95 -2.55 21.75 -1.23
CA VAL A 95 -3.66 22.11 -2.10
C VAL A 95 -3.89 23.60 -2.03
N VAL A 96 -3.93 24.25 -3.18
CA VAL A 96 -4.26 25.68 -3.33
C VAL A 96 -5.42 25.85 -4.30
N PRO A 97 -6.17 26.97 -4.25
CA PRO A 97 -7.26 27.20 -5.20
C PRO A 97 -6.82 27.15 -6.67
N ASP A 98 -5.73 27.85 -7.00
CA ASP A 98 -5.18 27.92 -8.34
C ASP A 98 -3.64 28.10 -8.34
N GLY A 99 -3.02 28.00 -9.52
CA GLY A 99 -1.62 28.41 -9.71
C GLY A 99 -0.58 27.50 -9.05
N ALA A 100 -0.96 26.27 -8.68
CA ALA A 100 -0.10 25.33 -7.94
C ALA A 100 1.27 25.10 -8.59
N VAL A 101 1.33 24.99 -9.93
CA VAL A 101 2.59 24.79 -10.67
C VAL A 101 3.52 26.01 -10.56
N ALA A 102 2.98 27.22 -10.69
CA ALA A 102 3.76 28.45 -10.58
C ALA A 102 4.29 28.63 -9.15
N LEU A 103 3.46 28.30 -8.17
CA LEU A 103 3.80 28.26 -6.76
C LEU A 103 4.93 27.26 -6.47
N ALA A 104 4.81 26.02 -6.96
CA ALA A 104 5.85 24.99 -6.83
C ALA A 104 7.19 25.43 -7.43
N ARG A 105 7.20 26.08 -8.61
CA ARG A 105 8.44 26.63 -9.19
C ARG A 105 9.08 27.68 -8.31
N ARG A 106 8.29 28.63 -7.80
CA ARG A 106 8.78 29.67 -6.88
C ARG A 106 9.32 29.06 -5.59
N PHE A 107 8.61 28.09 -5.04
CA PHE A 107 9.00 27.38 -3.83
C PHE A 107 10.32 26.61 -4.01
N ALA A 108 10.47 25.91 -5.14
CA ALA A 108 11.73 25.22 -5.47
C ALA A 108 12.92 26.18 -5.56
N GLN A 109 12.72 27.38 -6.15
CA GLN A 109 13.74 28.41 -6.23
C GLN A 109 14.15 28.96 -4.87
N SER A 110 13.21 29.19 -3.95
CA SER A 110 13.50 29.75 -2.62
C SER A 110 14.13 28.72 -1.67
N THR A 111 13.75 27.45 -1.78
CA THR A 111 14.21 26.35 -0.92
C THR A 111 15.41 25.57 -1.47
N THR A 112 15.92 25.91 -2.66
CA THR A 112 16.90 25.10 -3.42
C THR A 112 16.44 23.67 -3.69
N GLY A 113 15.13 23.43 -3.72
CA GLY A 113 14.52 22.15 -4.06
C GLY A 113 14.52 21.88 -5.56
N HIS A 114 14.36 20.61 -5.93
CA HIS A 114 14.22 20.20 -7.33
C HIS A 114 12.75 20.16 -7.74
N PHE A 115 12.39 20.99 -8.72
CA PHE A 115 11.05 21.00 -9.30
C PHE A 115 10.87 19.84 -10.30
N VAL A 116 9.76 19.12 -10.19
CA VAL A 116 9.34 18.06 -11.09
C VAL A 116 7.89 18.31 -11.50
N MET A 117 7.62 18.36 -12.80
CA MET A 117 6.25 18.43 -13.31
C MET A 117 5.65 17.02 -13.29
N LEU A 118 4.54 16.80 -12.57
CA LEU A 118 3.88 15.49 -12.48
C LEU A 118 2.73 15.38 -13.48
N ASP A 119 1.83 16.38 -13.48
CA ASP A 119 0.70 16.43 -14.41
C ASP A 119 0.41 17.87 -14.83
N GLU A 120 0.65 18.19 -16.10
CA GLU A 120 0.42 19.54 -16.63
C GLU A 120 -1.06 19.88 -16.78
N LYS A 121 -1.93 18.89 -16.99
CA LYS A 121 -3.36 19.11 -17.15
C LYS A 121 -4.03 19.35 -15.81
N GLU A 122 -3.69 18.53 -14.82
CA GLU A 122 -4.25 18.63 -13.47
C GLU A 122 -3.52 19.69 -12.59
N GLY A 123 -2.50 20.35 -13.14
CA GLY A 123 -1.75 21.38 -12.42
C GLY A 123 -0.97 20.83 -11.22
N VAL A 124 -0.47 19.59 -11.30
CA VAL A 124 0.23 18.91 -10.21
C VAL A 124 1.74 18.97 -10.41
N ALA A 125 2.46 19.46 -9.40
CA ALA A 125 3.91 19.55 -9.41
C ALA A 125 4.50 19.09 -8.08
N ARG A 126 5.72 18.53 -8.14
CA ARG A 126 6.46 18.06 -6.98
C ARG A 126 7.72 18.88 -6.77
N VAL A 127 8.00 19.23 -5.54
CA VAL A 127 9.27 19.83 -5.12
C VAL A 127 9.97 18.87 -4.19
N VAL A 128 11.11 18.35 -4.63
CA VAL A 128 11.95 17.46 -3.83
C VAL A 128 13.00 18.30 -3.11
N CYS A 129 12.83 18.47 -1.81
CA CYS A 129 13.82 18.99 -0.89
C CYS A 129 14.56 17.81 -0.25
N LYS A 130 15.81 18.00 0.17
CA LYS A 130 16.72 16.93 0.66
C LYS A 130 16.05 15.80 1.47
N ASP A 131 15.27 16.16 2.50
CA ASP A 131 14.60 15.21 3.40
C ASP A 131 13.05 15.24 3.25
N PHE A 132 12.50 16.08 2.37
CA PHE A 132 11.05 16.32 2.27
C PHE A 132 10.58 16.41 0.83
N ILE A 133 9.43 15.82 0.56
CA ILE A 133 8.74 15.95 -0.71
C ILE A 133 7.52 16.82 -0.47
N LEU A 134 7.27 17.77 -1.36
CA LEU A 134 6.07 18.60 -1.33
C LEU A 134 5.39 18.50 -2.69
N ASP A 135 4.16 17.99 -2.68
CA ASP A 135 3.29 17.97 -3.84
C ASP A 135 2.36 19.15 -3.79
N PHE A 136 2.33 19.92 -4.87
CA PHE A 136 1.46 21.06 -5.05
C PHE A 136 0.40 20.68 -6.07
N SER A 137 -0.85 20.79 -5.65
CA SER A 137 -2.02 20.57 -6.49
C SER A 137 -2.96 21.76 -6.39
N GLN A 138 -3.67 22.03 -7.47
CA GLN A 138 -4.77 22.98 -7.46
C GLN A 138 -6.10 22.25 -7.26
N TYR A 139 -7.19 23.00 -7.05
CA TYR A 139 -8.52 22.40 -7.03
C TYR A 139 -8.82 21.71 -8.37
N ARG A 140 -9.42 20.52 -8.29
CA ARG A 140 -9.89 19.80 -9.49
C ARG A 140 -10.97 20.61 -10.19
N ASP A 141 -11.08 20.48 -11.51
CA ASP A 141 -11.89 21.30 -12.44
C ASP A 141 -13.34 21.62 -12.04
N MET A 142 -13.92 20.89 -11.09
CA MET A 142 -15.31 21.05 -10.62
C MET A 142 -15.43 21.61 -9.20
N ALA A 143 -14.31 21.89 -8.52
CA ALA A 143 -14.30 22.35 -7.13
C ALA A 143 -14.07 23.86 -7.03
N ASN A 144 -14.94 24.53 -6.29
CA ASN A 144 -14.83 25.96 -5.97
C ASN A 144 -14.26 26.22 -4.58
N ASN A 145 -14.18 25.18 -3.74
CA ASN A 145 -13.67 25.22 -2.38
C ASN A 145 -12.98 23.88 -2.05
N ILE A 146 -12.28 23.86 -0.90
CA ILE A 146 -11.54 22.68 -0.46
C ILE A 146 -12.47 21.49 -0.22
N GLU A 147 -13.68 21.69 0.30
CA GLU A 147 -14.63 20.61 0.59
C GLU A 147 -15.07 19.87 -0.68
N GLU A 148 -15.32 20.61 -1.76
CA GLU A 148 -15.63 20.06 -3.08
C GLU A 148 -14.44 19.33 -3.71
N ASP A 149 -13.19 19.79 -3.49
CA ASP A 149 -11.99 19.04 -3.90
C ASP A 149 -11.88 17.72 -3.14
N LEU A 150 -12.06 17.76 -1.82
CA LEU A 150 -11.96 16.58 -0.97
C LEU A 150 -12.98 15.51 -1.37
N CYS A 151 -14.20 15.91 -1.75
CA CYS A 151 -15.24 15.00 -2.24
C CYS A 151 -14.91 14.33 -3.59
N GLN A 152 -13.90 14.80 -4.33
CA GLN A 152 -13.43 14.21 -5.60
C GLN A 152 -12.25 13.23 -5.41
N ARG A 153 -11.78 13.05 -4.17
CA ARG A 153 -10.69 12.12 -3.82
C ARG A 153 -11.15 10.66 -3.81
N ASP A 154 -10.20 9.76 -3.56
CA ASP A 154 -10.42 8.32 -3.62
C ASP A 154 -11.21 7.80 -2.42
N PHE A 155 -10.69 8.04 -1.21
CA PHE A 155 -11.22 7.48 0.04
C PHE A 155 -11.48 8.55 1.09
N THR A 156 -12.44 8.30 1.98
CA THR A 156 -12.80 9.18 3.09
C THR A 156 -11.59 9.51 3.96
N ILE A 157 -10.78 8.50 4.30
CA ILE A 157 -9.54 8.66 5.09
C ILE A 157 -8.46 9.52 4.41
N ASN A 158 -8.60 9.82 3.11
CA ASN A 158 -7.72 10.74 2.36
C ASN A 158 -8.47 12.01 1.91
N ALA A 159 -9.73 12.16 2.30
CA ALA A 159 -10.60 13.29 1.98
C ALA A 159 -10.69 14.25 3.17
N MET A 160 -9.56 14.43 3.86
CA MET A 160 -9.42 15.38 4.96
C MET A 160 -8.38 16.43 4.61
N ALA A 161 -8.58 17.65 5.09
CA ALA A 161 -7.62 18.74 4.99
C ALA A 161 -7.46 19.49 6.30
N VAL A 162 -6.35 20.19 6.43
CA VAL A 162 -6.12 21.21 7.46
C VAL A 162 -5.61 22.47 6.76
N SER A 163 -6.00 23.65 7.24
CA SER A 163 -5.41 24.88 6.72
C SER A 163 -3.90 24.90 6.98
N LEU A 164 -3.13 25.47 6.06
CA LEU A 164 -1.68 25.52 6.21
C LEU A 164 -1.25 26.25 7.49
N SER A 165 -1.97 27.30 7.88
CA SER A 165 -1.74 28.00 9.15
C SER A 165 -1.97 27.11 10.38
N SER A 166 -3.00 26.27 10.37
CA SER A 166 -3.26 25.30 11.44
C SER A 166 -2.19 24.20 11.44
N ALA A 167 -1.78 23.71 10.27
CA ALA A 167 -0.71 22.72 10.13
C ALA A 167 0.62 23.23 10.69
N LEU A 168 1.01 24.46 10.36
CA LEU A 168 2.23 25.10 10.87
C LEU A 168 2.17 25.31 12.39
N SER A 169 1.01 25.72 12.91
CA SER A 169 0.82 25.87 14.36
C SER A 169 0.96 24.53 15.09
N PHE A 170 0.43 23.45 14.51
CA PHE A 170 0.60 22.09 15.03
C PHE A 170 2.06 21.63 14.98
N LEU A 171 2.76 21.88 13.88
CA LEU A 171 4.18 21.51 13.74
C LEU A 171 5.09 22.28 14.70
N ASN A 172 4.78 23.54 15.01
CA ASN A 172 5.58 24.39 15.88
C ASN A 172 5.27 24.19 17.37
N ASN A 173 3.99 24.12 17.74
CA ASN A 173 3.53 24.22 19.13
C ASN A 173 2.63 23.06 19.57
N HIS A 174 2.46 22.01 18.75
CA HIS A 174 1.56 20.89 19.04
C HIS A 174 0.11 21.33 19.35
N SER A 175 -0.34 22.43 18.74
CA SER A 175 -1.71 22.92 18.87
C SER A 175 -2.70 21.98 18.20
N GLN A 176 -3.96 22.02 18.61
CA GLN A 176 -5.02 21.23 18.00
C GLN A 176 -5.19 21.54 16.50
N LEU A 177 -5.31 20.48 15.68
CA LEU A 177 -5.62 20.59 14.26
C LEU A 177 -7.11 20.87 14.06
N SER A 178 -7.42 21.90 13.28
CA SER A 178 -8.79 22.14 12.79
C SER A 178 -8.96 21.42 11.46
N ILE A 179 -9.63 20.27 11.49
CA ILE A 179 -9.73 19.35 10.35
C ILE A 179 -11.02 19.64 9.58
N ILE A 180 -10.87 19.76 8.26
CA ILE A 180 -11.95 19.85 7.28
C ILE A 180 -12.18 18.43 6.76
N ASP A 181 -13.34 17.85 7.06
CA ASP A 181 -13.69 16.47 6.73
C ASP A 181 -15.13 16.38 6.20
N PRO A 182 -15.38 16.69 4.92
CA PRO A 182 -16.71 16.63 4.34
C PRO A 182 -17.19 15.19 4.07
N ALA A 183 -16.27 14.21 4.06
CA ALA A 183 -16.55 12.83 3.66
C ALA A 183 -16.68 11.85 4.83
N GLY A 184 -16.45 12.29 6.08
CA GLY A 184 -16.50 11.44 7.27
C GLY A 184 -15.25 10.57 7.46
N GLY A 185 -14.11 11.00 6.94
CA GLY A 185 -12.81 10.35 7.07
C GLY A 185 -12.34 10.14 8.50
N LEU A 186 -12.66 11.05 9.43
CA LEU A 186 -12.31 10.89 10.84
C LEU A 186 -13.00 9.67 11.47
N ALA A 187 -14.30 9.51 11.20
CA ALA A 187 -15.06 8.38 11.71
C ALA A 187 -14.59 7.05 11.09
N ASP A 188 -14.25 7.04 9.80
CA ASP A 188 -13.71 5.84 9.16
C ASP A 188 -12.27 5.53 9.63
N LEU A 189 -11.45 6.55 9.92
CA LEU A 189 -10.12 6.39 10.49
C LEU A 189 -10.18 5.72 11.87
N ASP A 190 -11.15 6.12 12.70
CA ASP A 190 -11.42 5.53 14.01
C ASP A 190 -11.89 4.09 13.94
N ASN A 191 -12.81 3.83 13.03
CA ASN A 191 -13.34 2.49 12.82
C ASN A 191 -12.41 1.60 12.00
N ARG A 192 -11.26 2.14 11.54
CA ARG A 192 -10.28 1.46 10.67
C ARG A 192 -10.91 0.91 9.40
N ILE A 193 -11.65 1.78 8.70
CA ILE A 193 -12.39 1.44 7.48
C ILE A 193 -11.76 2.16 6.27
N ILE A 194 -11.59 1.44 5.18
CA ILE A 194 -11.31 2.00 3.85
C ILE A 194 -12.65 2.10 3.13
N ARG A 195 -13.13 3.34 2.97
CA ARG A 195 -14.37 3.67 2.28
C ARG A 195 -14.10 4.58 1.10
N ALA A 196 -14.53 4.17 -0.09
CA ALA A 196 -14.51 5.04 -1.26
C ALA A 196 -15.58 6.13 -1.12
N ILE A 197 -15.27 7.36 -1.52
CA ILE A 197 -16.22 8.48 -1.42
C ILE A 197 -17.45 8.21 -2.31
N SER A 198 -17.21 7.76 -3.54
CA SER A 198 -18.27 7.33 -4.45
C SER A 198 -17.71 6.39 -5.52
N GLN A 199 -18.61 5.65 -6.19
CA GLN A 199 -18.24 4.83 -7.34
C GLN A 199 -17.64 5.68 -8.48
N LYS A 200 -18.20 6.86 -8.76
CA LYS A 200 -17.74 7.77 -9.81
C LYS A 200 -16.28 8.20 -9.60
N ASN A 201 -15.87 8.33 -8.35
CA ASN A 201 -14.49 8.68 -8.00
C ASN A 201 -13.53 7.56 -8.37
N LEU A 202 -13.94 6.29 -8.27
CA LEU A 202 -13.13 5.14 -8.70
C LEU A 202 -13.13 5.00 -10.23
N GLU A 203 -14.27 5.25 -10.88
CA GLU A 203 -14.39 5.25 -12.34
C GLU A 203 -13.49 6.30 -13.02
N SER A 204 -13.36 7.48 -12.41
CA SER A 204 -12.54 8.57 -12.95
C SER A 204 -11.03 8.26 -12.98
N ASP A 205 -10.56 7.40 -12.08
CA ASP A 205 -9.15 6.95 -12.03
C ASP A 205 -9.11 5.51 -11.52
N PRO A 206 -9.18 4.51 -12.41
CA PRO A 206 -9.22 3.09 -12.01
C PRO A 206 -8.00 2.62 -11.22
N LEU A 207 -6.89 3.37 -11.19
CA LEU A 207 -5.77 3.05 -10.29
C LEU A 207 -6.23 3.01 -8.82
N ARG A 208 -7.27 3.77 -8.47
CA ARG A 208 -7.84 3.82 -7.12
C ARG A 208 -8.34 2.45 -6.65
N LEU A 209 -8.74 1.55 -7.55
CA LEU A 209 -9.07 0.17 -7.22
C LEU A 209 -7.88 -0.53 -6.55
N LEU A 210 -6.70 -0.42 -7.16
CA LEU A 210 -5.46 -0.98 -6.65
C LEU A 210 -4.96 -0.27 -5.38
N ARG A 211 -5.14 1.06 -5.30
CA ARG A 211 -4.84 1.83 -4.07
C ARG A 211 -5.63 1.34 -2.86
N THR A 212 -6.86 0.85 -3.05
CA THR A 212 -7.64 0.22 -1.96
C THR A 212 -6.83 -0.89 -1.30
N PHE A 213 -6.28 -1.79 -2.12
CA PHE A 213 -5.50 -2.93 -1.64
C PHE A 213 -4.13 -2.52 -1.10
N ARG A 214 -3.51 -1.46 -1.65
CA ARG A 214 -2.30 -0.88 -1.02
C ARG A 214 -2.59 -0.33 0.37
N PHE A 215 -3.68 0.42 0.54
CA PHE A 215 -4.04 0.94 1.86
C PHE A 215 -4.39 -0.19 2.82
N ARG A 216 -5.12 -1.20 2.34
CA ARG A 216 -5.42 -2.43 3.09
C ARG A 216 -4.14 -3.09 3.59
N SER A 217 -3.14 -3.24 2.73
CA SER A 217 -1.87 -3.91 3.08
C SER A 217 -1.01 -3.10 4.06
N GLN A 218 -1.00 -1.76 3.95
CA GLN A 218 -0.14 -0.87 4.76
C GLN A 218 -0.78 -0.40 6.08
N LEU A 219 -2.11 -0.29 6.12
CA LEU A 219 -2.85 0.22 7.27
C LEU A 219 -3.56 -0.87 8.08
N ASP A 220 -3.80 -2.05 7.49
CA ASP A 220 -4.57 -3.13 8.11
C ASP A 220 -6.00 -2.72 8.49
N PHE A 221 -6.60 -1.89 7.63
CA PHE A 221 -7.98 -1.43 7.75
C PHE A 221 -8.92 -2.33 6.95
N GLU A 222 -10.16 -2.46 7.36
CA GLU A 222 -11.17 -3.27 6.65
C GLU A 222 -11.76 -2.47 5.48
N ILE A 223 -12.01 -3.14 4.36
CA ILE A 223 -12.66 -2.51 3.19
C ILE A 223 -14.17 -2.55 3.41
N GLU A 224 -14.84 -1.40 3.29
CA GLU A 224 -16.30 -1.34 3.39
C GLU A 224 -16.95 -2.18 2.27
N GLN A 225 -17.99 -2.95 2.60
CA GLN A 225 -18.67 -3.85 1.64
C GLN A 225 -19.11 -3.16 0.35
N ARG A 226 -19.65 -1.94 0.43
CA ARG A 226 -20.07 -1.19 -0.75
C ARG A 226 -18.88 -0.77 -1.62
N THR A 227 -17.77 -0.40 -0.99
CA THR A 227 -16.49 -0.15 -1.68
C THR A 227 -15.96 -1.43 -2.35
N TRP A 228 -16.07 -2.57 -1.69
CA TRP A 228 -15.71 -3.88 -2.27
C TRP A 228 -16.55 -4.21 -3.51
N ASP A 229 -17.86 -3.97 -3.45
CA ASP A 229 -18.77 -4.20 -4.58
C ASP A 229 -18.39 -3.31 -5.79
N TYR A 230 -18.06 -2.03 -5.55
CA TYR A 230 -17.55 -1.14 -6.59
C TYR A 230 -16.28 -1.64 -7.26
N ILE A 231 -15.35 -2.19 -6.48
CA ILE A 231 -14.09 -2.72 -7.01
C ILE A 231 -14.34 -3.91 -7.92
N ARG A 232 -15.23 -4.82 -7.52
CA ARG A 232 -15.57 -5.99 -8.33
C ARG A 232 -16.20 -5.56 -9.66
N ASP A 233 -17.13 -4.61 -9.63
CA ASP A 233 -17.85 -4.13 -10.81
C ASP A 233 -16.92 -3.37 -11.77
N LEU A 234 -15.91 -2.67 -11.24
CA LEU A 234 -14.97 -1.87 -12.02
C LEU A 234 -13.65 -2.61 -12.33
N SER A 235 -13.44 -3.84 -11.86
CA SER A 235 -12.17 -4.57 -11.96
C SER A 235 -11.58 -4.59 -13.38
N GLY A 236 -12.41 -4.74 -14.41
CA GLY A 236 -11.97 -4.74 -15.81
C GLY A 236 -11.51 -3.38 -16.35
N SER A 237 -11.79 -2.27 -15.66
CA SER A 237 -11.33 -0.93 -16.06
C SER A 237 -9.85 -0.67 -15.76
N ILE A 238 -9.20 -1.55 -14.99
CA ILE A 238 -7.79 -1.36 -14.60
C ILE A 238 -6.84 -1.35 -15.80
N ASP A 239 -7.21 -1.99 -16.91
CA ASP A 239 -6.43 -2.05 -18.15
C ASP A 239 -6.26 -0.68 -18.83
N SER A 240 -7.10 0.32 -18.50
CA SER A 240 -6.95 1.68 -19.02
C SER A 240 -5.87 2.49 -18.30
N VAL A 241 -5.32 1.98 -17.20
CA VAL A 241 -4.34 2.68 -16.37
C VAL A 241 -2.93 2.45 -16.93
N ALA A 242 -2.10 3.49 -16.92
CA ALA A 242 -0.70 3.38 -17.31
C ALA A 242 0.03 2.31 -16.47
N SER A 243 0.71 1.37 -17.14
CA SER A 243 1.41 0.25 -16.52
C SER A 243 2.42 0.67 -15.45
N GLU A 244 3.09 1.82 -15.63
CA GLU A 244 4.05 2.37 -14.68
C GLU A 244 3.38 2.71 -13.33
N ARG A 245 2.15 3.26 -13.36
CA ARG A 245 1.37 3.56 -12.15
C ARG A 245 0.92 2.28 -11.46
N VAL A 246 0.44 1.31 -12.23
CA VAL A 246 0.04 -0.02 -11.73
C VAL A 246 1.22 -0.72 -11.06
N SER A 247 2.37 -0.75 -11.73
CA SER A 247 3.61 -1.34 -11.23
C SER A 247 4.05 -0.73 -9.91
N HIS A 248 3.98 0.60 -9.80
CA HIS A 248 4.32 1.31 -8.57
C HIS A 248 3.42 0.89 -7.39
N GLU A 249 2.11 0.87 -7.57
CA GLU A 249 1.17 0.45 -6.50
C GLU A 249 1.34 -1.04 -6.15
N LEU A 250 1.52 -1.91 -7.14
CA LEU A 250 1.82 -3.33 -6.94
C LEU A 250 3.10 -3.55 -6.14
N ARG A 251 4.14 -2.78 -6.43
CA ARG A 251 5.40 -2.80 -5.67
C ARG A 251 5.16 -2.42 -4.21
N LEU A 252 4.42 -1.35 -3.95
CA LEU A 252 4.08 -0.91 -2.58
C LEU A 252 3.26 -1.95 -1.81
N ILE A 253 2.39 -2.71 -2.49
CA ILE A 253 1.68 -3.85 -1.90
C ILE A 253 2.68 -4.93 -1.47
N MET A 254 3.61 -5.30 -2.36
CA MET A 254 4.63 -6.31 -2.09
C MET A 254 5.65 -5.89 -1.02
N GLU A 255 5.90 -4.59 -0.86
CA GLU A 255 6.74 -4.05 0.24
C GLU A 255 6.09 -4.23 1.61
N SER A 256 4.76 -4.33 1.70
CA SER A 256 4.04 -4.52 2.97
C SER A 256 4.28 -5.92 3.56
N GLU A 257 4.18 -6.08 4.88
CA GLU A 257 4.27 -7.38 5.56
C GLU A 257 3.05 -8.30 5.34
N ARG A 258 2.08 -7.88 4.52
CA ARG A 258 0.76 -8.53 4.35
C ARG A 258 0.42 -8.71 2.87
N ALA A 259 1.42 -8.77 2.01
CA ALA A 259 1.26 -8.90 0.58
C ALA A 259 0.50 -10.18 0.21
N GLY A 260 0.81 -11.33 0.83
CA GLY A 260 0.16 -12.60 0.52
C GLY A 260 -1.36 -12.55 0.71
N ARG A 261 -1.80 -12.08 1.88
CA ARG A 261 -3.24 -11.88 2.17
C ARG A 261 -3.89 -10.86 1.24
N THR A 262 -3.18 -9.77 0.94
CA THR A 262 -3.69 -8.72 0.05
C THR A 262 -3.89 -9.26 -1.36
N LEU A 263 -2.96 -10.05 -1.89
CA LEU A 263 -3.10 -10.71 -3.19
C LEU A 263 -4.30 -11.67 -3.21
N HIS A 264 -4.52 -12.42 -2.13
CA HIS A 264 -5.69 -13.28 -2.00
C HIS A 264 -7.00 -12.48 -2.06
N GLU A 265 -7.08 -11.36 -1.35
CA GLU A 265 -8.22 -10.43 -1.43
C GLU A 265 -8.40 -9.86 -2.85
N MET A 266 -7.31 -9.51 -3.55
CA MET A 266 -7.37 -9.05 -4.95
C MET A 266 -7.85 -10.13 -5.93
N VAL A 267 -7.53 -11.41 -5.68
CA VAL A 267 -8.04 -12.56 -6.45
C VAL A 267 -9.54 -12.71 -6.25
N GLN A 268 -10.02 -12.58 -5.01
CA GLN A 268 -11.45 -12.61 -4.68
C GLN A 268 -12.23 -11.47 -5.35
N ALA A 269 -11.61 -10.29 -5.47
CA ALA A 269 -12.17 -9.14 -6.17
C ALA A 269 -12.04 -9.21 -7.70
N ARG A 270 -11.42 -10.28 -8.25
CA ARG A 270 -11.10 -10.44 -9.68
C ARG A 270 -10.16 -9.39 -10.27
N LEU A 271 -9.55 -8.55 -9.41
CA LEU A 271 -8.65 -7.47 -9.83
C LEU A 271 -7.26 -8.01 -10.20
N LEU A 272 -6.72 -8.97 -9.45
CA LEU A 272 -5.39 -9.52 -9.74
C LEU A 272 -5.38 -10.26 -11.09
N GLN A 273 -6.47 -10.95 -11.43
CA GLN A 273 -6.66 -11.62 -12.71
C GLN A 273 -6.70 -10.66 -13.90
N ALA A 274 -7.26 -9.46 -13.73
CA ALA A 274 -7.23 -8.42 -14.75
C ALA A 274 -5.78 -7.90 -14.95
N LEU A 275 -5.04 -7.72 -13.86
CA LEU A 275 -3.65 -7.24 -13.90
C LEU A 275 -2.64 -8.28 -14.42
N ILE A 276 -2.81 -9.55 -14.05
CA ILE A 276 -1.90 -10.66 -14.40
C ILE A 276 -2.72 -11.81 -14.98
N HIS A 277 -3.22 -11.60 -16.19
CA HIS A 277 -4.05 -12.56 -16.93
C HIS A 277 -3.49 -13.99 -17.02
N GLU A 278 -2.18 -14.17 -16.94
CA GLU A 278 -1.53 -15.49 -16.93
C GLU A 278 -1.98 -16.38 -15.76
N ILE A 279 -2.31 -15.78 -14.60
CA ILE A 279 -2.71 -16.53 -13.41
C ILE A 279 -4.11 -17.17 -13.53
N ASN A 280 -4.92 -16.74 -14.50
CA ASN A 280 -6.26 -17.28 -14.72
C ASN A 280 -6.24 -18.78 -14.99
N SER A 281 -5.14 -19.27 -15.59
CA SER A 281 -4.94 -20.69 -15.90
C SER A 281 -4.48 -21.52 -14.69
N MET A 282 -4.06 -20.87 -13.59
CA MET A 282 -3.63 -21.52 -12.35
C MET A 282 -4.82 -21.86 -11.44
N GLU A 283 -5.89 -21.04 -11.47
CA GLU A 283 -7.10 -21.22 -10.68
C GLU A 283 -7.80 -22.54 -11.05
N GLY A 284 -8.09 -23.37 -10.06
CA GLY A 284 -8.70 -24.69 -10.21
C GLY A 284 -7.79 -25.77 -10.80
N MET A 285 -6.50 -25.50 -11.05
CA MET A 285 -5.57 -26.50 -11.57
C MET A 285 -5.10 -27.45 -10.44
N PRO A 286 -5.47 -28.74 -10.46
CA PRO A 286 -5.04 -29.68 -9.42
C PRO A 286 -3.55 -30.00 -9.55
N GLN A 287 -2.90 -30.17 -8.41
CA GLN A 287 -1.49 -30.56 -8.32
C GLN A 287 -1.36 -32.04 -7.92
N PRO A 288 -0.43 -32.81 -8.52
CA PRO A 288 -0.22 -34.22 -8.18
C PRO A 288 0.41 -34.35 -6.79
N GLY A 289 0.03 -35.38 -6.02
CA GLY A 289 0.64 -35.71 -4.72
C GLY A 289 -0.22 -35.33 -3.51
N TYR A 290 0.42 -34.91 -2.41
CA TYR A 290 -0.23 -34.51 -1.15
C TYR A 290 -0.64 -33.02 -1.11
N HIS A 291 -0.65 -32.35 -2.26
CA HIS A 291 -1.05 -30.95 -2.35
C HIS A 291 -2.58 -30.85 -2.21
N HIS A 292 -3.04 -29.99 -1.29
CA HIS A 292 -4.47 -29.75 -1.03
C HIS A 292 -4.98 -28.45 -1.69
N LEU A 293 -4.06 -27.66 -2.27
CA LEU A 293 -4.33 -26.39 -2.93
C LEU A 293 -4.15 -26.54 -4.44
N ASP A 294 -4.90 -25.75 -5.21
CA ASP A 294 -4.62 -25.57 -6.64
C ASP A 294 -3.31 -24.80 -6.85
N VAL A 295 -2.92 -24.53 -8.10
CA VAL A 295 -1.67 -23.83 -8.38
C VAL A 295 -1.71 -22.37 -7.90
N LEU A 296 -2.85 -21.68 -8.00
CA LEU A 296 -2.98 -20.28 -7.60
C LEU A 296 -2.94 -20.11 -6.09
N ASP A 297 -3.74 -20.89 -5.35
CA ASP A 297 -3.76 -20.89 -3.90
C ASP A 297 -2.40 -21.31 -3.33
N HIS A 298 -1.71 -22.25 -3.99
CA HIS A 298 -0.34 -22.61 -3.63
C HIS A 298 0.64 -21.44 -3.80
N SER A 299 0.55 -20.71 -4.91
CA SER A 299 1.35 -19.51 -5.16
C SER A 299 1.08 -18.40 -4.13
N LEU A 300 -0.17 -18.19 -3.74
CA LEU A 300 -0.53 -17.24 -2.68
C LEU A 300 0.05 -17.66 -1.33
N ALA A 301 -0.09 -18.94 -0.97
CA ALA A 301 0.50 -19.49 0.26
C ALA A 301 2.04 -19.42 0.26
N ALA A 302 2.69 -19.51 -0.91
CA ALA A 302 4.13 -19.34 -1.04
C ALA A 302 4.58 -17.91 -0.72
N VAL A 303 3.78 -16.89 -1.06
CA VAL A 303 4.05 -15.51 -0.67
C VAL A 303 3.98 -15.35 0.85
N GLU A 304 2.93 -15.87 1.50
CA GLU A 304 2.82 -15.79 2.96
C GLU A 304 3.97 -16.52 3.66
N ALA A 305 4.38 -17.69 3.15
CA ALA A 305 5.54 -18.41 3.67
C ALA A 305 6.85 -17.63 3.47
N MET A 306 6.98 -16.87 2.36
CA MET A 306 8.10 -15.97 2.12
C MET A 306 8.10 -14.78 3.09
N GLU A 307 6.93 -14.25 3.42
CA GLU A 307 6.79 -13.18 4.44
C GLU A 307 7.25 -13.66 5.82
N ASP A 308 6.80 -14.84 6.25
CA ASP A 308 7.25 -15.47 7.49
C ASP A 308 8.77 -15.72 7.51
N LEU A 309 9.33 -16.14 6.36
CA LEU A 309 10.77 -16.35 6.20
C LEU A 309 11.54 -15.04 6.35
N ILE A 310 11.09 -13.97 5.70
CA ILE A 310 11.75 -12.66 5.74
C ILE A 310 11.65 -12.06 7.14
N ALA A 311 10.50 -12.18 7.79
CA ALA A 311 10.27 -11.66 9.14
C ALA A 311 11.03 -12.45 10.22
N SER A 312 11.28 -13.74 9.99
CA SER A 312 11.99 -14.60 10.97
C SER A 312 12.85 -15.67 10.26
N PRO A 313 13.98 -15.27 9.65
CA PRO A 313 14.85 -16.20 8.91
C PRO A 313 15.37 -17.34 9.79
N CYS A 314 15.60 -17.03 11.07
CA CYS A 314 16.11 -17.96 12.07
C CYS A 314 15.18 -19.16 12.36
N ASN A 315 13.91 -19.10 11.93
CA ASN A 315 12.99 -20.24 12.03
C ASN A 315 13.31 -21.35 11.03
N LYS A 316 14.01 -21.03 9.94
CA LYS A 316 14.36 -21.97 8.85
C LYS A 316 15.86 -22.13 8.68
N PHE A 317 16.63 -21.08 9.00
CA PHE A 317 18.07 -21.01 8.86
C PHE A 317 18.71 -20.82 10.24
N SER A 318 19.88 -21.40 10.49
CA SER A 318 20.66 -21.10 11.70
C SER A 318 21.00 -19.60 11.79
N PRO A 319 20.95 -18.98 12.99
CA PRO A 319 21.29 -17.57 13.18
C PRO A 319 22.72 -17.23 12.73
N GLY A 320 22.95 -16.01 12.24
CA GLY A 320 24.27 -15.57 11.76
C GLY A 320 24.69 -16.17 10.42
N MET A 321 23.75 -16.78 9.69
CA MET A 321 23.96 -17.23 8.31
C MET A 321 23.86 -16.07 7.31
N PRO A 322 24.36 -16.23 6.06
CA PRO A 322 24.34 -15.21 5.02
C PRO A 322 22.97 -14.57 4.76
N MET A 323 21.87 -15.26 5.10
CA MET A 323 20.50 -14.80 4.80
C MET A 323 20.09 -13.53 5.55
N GLU A 324 20.39 -13.43 6.86
CA GLU A 324 20.01 -12.25 7.66
C GLU A 324 20.73 -10.99 7.14
N ASN A 325 22.02 -11.15 6.83
CA ASN A 325 22.83 -10.11 6.22
C ASN A 325 22.29 -9.74 4.83
N TRP A 326 21.99 -10.74 4.00
CA TRP A 326 21.45 -10.50 2.67
C TRP A 326 20.13 -9.74 2.71
N ILE A 327 19.19 -10.11 3.58
CA ILE A 327 17.89 -9.41 3.72
C ILE A 327 18.12 -7.97 4.14
N THR A 328 19.02 -7.74 5.09
CA THR A 328 19.35 -6.40 5.59
C THR A 328 19.96 -5.53 4.49
N GLU A 329 20.93 -6.07 3.75
CA GLU A 329 21.65 -5.39 2.67
C GLU A 329 20.80 -5.20 1.41
N ASN A 330 19.78 -6.05 1.21
CA ASN A 330 18.94 -6.09 0.01
C ASN A 330 17.47 -5.85 0.33
N SER A 331 17.16 -5.06 1.36
CA SER A 331 15.77 -4.75 1.76
C SER A 331 14.93 -4.19 0.60
N GLY A 332 15.53 -3.43 -0.32
CA GLY A 332 14.86 -2.96 -1.55
C GLY A 332 14.48 -4.06 -2.56
N ARG A 333 14.95 -5.29 -2.38
CA ARG A 333 14.63 -6.49 -3.20
C ARG A 333 13.59 -7.40 -2.56
N ILE A 334 13.07 -7.05 -1.38
CA ILE A 334 11.98 -7.80 -0.73
C ILE A 334 10.76 -7.96 -1.65
N PRO A 335 10.31 -6.93 -2.40
CA PRO A 335 9.20 -7.08 -3.34
C PRO A 335 9.49 -8.12 -4.43
N ASP A 336 10.71 -8.10 -4.95
CA ASP A 336 11.15 -9.00 -6.02
C ASP A 336 11.15 -10.47 -5.52
N LEU A 337 11.58 -10.72 -4.28
CA LEU A 337 11.48 -12.07 -3.67
C LEU A 337 10.04 -12.56 -3.53
N LYS A 338 9.11 -11.67 -3.18
CA LYS A 338 7.69 -12.03 -3.08
C LYS A 338 7.06 -12.27 -4.45
N TRP A 339 7.44 -11.49 -5.46
CA TRP A 339 7.07 -11.78 -6.85
C TRP A 339 7.61 -13.13 -7.31
N ALA A 340 8.87 -13.45 -7.02
CA ALA A 340 9.44 -14.75 -7.33
C ALA A 340 8.66 -15.88 -6.64
N ALA A 341 8.30 -15.72 -5.35
CA ALA A 341 7.46 -16.69 -4.64
C ALA A 341 6.06 -16.83 -5.26
N PHE A 342 5.42 -15.74 -5.64
CA PHE A 342 4.09 -15.76 -6.27
C PHE A 342 4.12 -16.44 -7.65
N LEU A 343 5.14 -16.14 -8.47
CA LEU A 343 5.24 -16.56 -9.86
C LEU A 343 6.03 -17.87 -10.04
N HIS A 344 6.55 -18.48 -8.98
CA HIS A 344 7.49 -19.62 -9.05
C HIS A 344 6.97 -20.80 -9.89
N ASP A 345 5.65 -20.99 -9.93
CA ASP A 345 4.98 -22.09 -10.61
C ASP A 345 4.06 -21.65 -11.76
N ILE A 346 4.16 -20.39 -12.22
CA ILE A 346 3.25 -19.82 -13.21
C ILE A 346 3.25 -20.56 -14.56
N GLY A 347 4.33 -21.29 -14.89
CA GLY A 347 4.44 -22.09 -16.10
C GLY A 347 3.74 -23.46 -16.05
N LYS A 348 3.28 -23.93 -14.88
CA LYS A 348 2.67 -25.26 -14.74
C LYS A 348 1.49 -25.48 -15.70
N PRO A 349 0.57 -24.52 -15.89
CA PRO A 349 -0.58 -24.73 -16.78
C PRO A 349 -0.21 -25.07 -18.23
N GLY A 350 0.81 -24.40 -18.78
CA GLY A 350 1.28 -24.64 -20.14
C GLY A 350 2.07 -25.93 -20.32
N CYS A 351 2.61 -26.49 -19.23
CA CYS A 351 3.48 -27.66 -19.25
C CYS A 351 2.83 -28.95 -18.72
N LYS A 352 1.52 -28.93 -18.45
CA LYS A 352 0.79 -30.08 -17.95
C LYS A 352 0.83 -31.23 -18.96
N GLY A 353 1.38 -32.36 -18.54
CA GLY A 353 1.40 -33.61 -19.28
C GLY A 353 1.09 -34.81 -18.40
N GLU A 354 1.06 -35.99 -19.00
CA GLU A 354 0.84 -37.26 -18.30
C GLU A 354 1.94 -38.26 -18.67
N LYS A 355 2.52 -38.91 -17.66
CA LYS A 355 3.50 -39.97 -17.85
C LYS A 355 3.23 -41.10 -16.85
N GLN A 356 2.94 -42.29 -17.38
CA GLN A 356 2.64 -43.48 -16.56
C GLN A 356 1.50 -43.26 -15.54
N GLY A 357 0.42 -42.58 -15.95
CA GLY A 357 -0.74 -42.30 -15.09
C GLY A 357 -0.50 -41.23 -14.01
N ARG A 358 0.65 -40.52 -14.05
CA ARG A 358 0.95 -39.39 -13.18
C ARG A 358 1.00 -38.10 -13.97
N THR A 359 0.38 -37.05 -13.45
CA THR A 359 0.52 -35.70 -13.98
C THR A 359 1.95 -35.20 -13.79
N THR A 360 2.53 -34.60 -14.83
CA THR A 360 3.89 -34.05 -14.84
C THR A 360 3.91 -32.64 -15.41
N PHE A 361 4.87 -31.81 -14.98
CA PHE A 361 5.05 -30.44 -15.46
C PHE A 361 6.50 -30.22 -15.90
N TYR A 362 6.97 -30.95 -16.92
CA TYR A 362 8.37 -30.82 -17.35
C TYR A 362 8.61 -29.43 -17.98
N ARG A 363 9.70 -28.77 -17.58
CA ARG A 363 10.14 -27.44 -18.08
C ARG A 363 9.23 -26.26 -17.71
N HIS A 364 8.33 -26.42 -16.74
CA HIS A 364 7.47 -25.32 -16.28
C HIS A 364 8.26 -24.15 -15.67
N ASP A 365 9.46 -24.41 -15.17
CA ASP A 365 10.44 -23.42 -14.71
C ASP A 365 10.92 -22.52 -15.84
N HIS A 366 11.33 -23.11 -16.97
CA HIS A 366 11.73 -22.35 -18.15
C HIS A 366 10.56 -21.57 -18.76
N THR A 367 9.39 -22.22 -18.92
CA THR A 367 8.18 -21.55 -19.40
C THR A 367 7.76 -20.43 -18.44
N GLY A 368 7.85 -20.65 -17.13
CA GLY A 368 7.57 -19.64 -16.11
C GLY A 368 8.49 -18.44 -16.23
N SER A 369 9.80 -18.66 -16.43
CA SER A 369 10.77 -17.58 -16.65
C SER A 369 10.42 -16.73 -17.88
N ASP A 370 10.07 -17.34 -19.02
CA ASP A 370 9.64 -16.62 -20.23
C ASP A 370 8.35 -15.80 -19.99
N MET A 371 7.42 -16.32 -19.17
CA MET A 371 6.20 -15.63 -18.77
C MET A 371 6.52 -14.43 -17.87
N VAL A 372 7.43 -14.56 -16.90
CA VAL A 372 7.87 -13.45 -16.03
C VAL A 372 8.47 -12.32 -16.87
N LEU A 373 9.29 -12.63 -17.88
CA LEU A 373 9.83 -11.62 -18.80
C LEU A 373 8.72 -10.88 -19.55
N THR A 374 7.67 -11.60 -19.96
CA THR A 374 6.50 -11.03 -20.62
C THR A 374 5.70 -10.11 -19.70
N ILE A 375 5.45 -10.57 -18.47
CA ILE A 375 4.76 -9.80 -17.42
C ILE A 375 5.55 -8.54 -17.08
N GLY A 376 6.85 -8.66 -16.80
CA GLY A 376 7.70 -7.51 -16.46
C GLY A 376 7.76 -6.47 -17.58
N LYS A 377 7.76 -6.91 -18.85
CA LYS A 377 7.67 -5.98 -19.99
C LYS A 377 6.31 -5.28 -20.06
N ARG A 378 5.20 -6.01 -19.86
CA ARG A 378 3.82 -5.48 -19.89
C ARG A 378 3.55 -4.51 -18.75
N LEU A 379 4.04 -4.83 -17.55
CA LEU A 379 3.93 -4.02 -16.34
C LEU A 379 5.06 -3.00 -16.19
N ARG A 380 5.96 -2.86 -17.17
CA ARG A 380 7.05 -1.86 -17.15
C ARG A 380 7.94 -1.96 -15.92
N TRP A 381 8.22 -3.18 -15.46
CA TRP A 381 9.19 -3.42 -14.39
C TRP A 381 10.59 -2.98 -14.82
N PRO A 382 11.39 -2.43 -13.89
CA PRO A 382 12.80 -2.19 -14.14
C PRO A 382 13.52 -3.48 -14.55
N LYS A 383 14.37 -3.41 -15.57
CA LYS A 383 15.05 -4.59 -16.13
C LYS A 383 15.76 -5.45 -15.08
N GLN A 384 16.38 -4.82 -14.08
CA GLN A 384 17.08 -5.55 -13.03
C GLN A 384 16.12 -6.31 -12.10
N GLU A 385 14.94 -5.75 -11.83
CA GLU A 385 13.88 -6.42 -11.06
C GLU A 385 13.31 -7.59 -11.86
N THR A 386 13.03 -7.40 -13.15
CA THR A 386 12.51 -8.47 -14.02
C THR A 386 13.50 -9.63 -14.23
N ILE A 387 14.81 -9.39 -14.17
CA ILE A 387 15.82 -10.45 -14.28
C ILE A 387 16.02 -11.16 -12.94
N PHE A 388 15.76 -10.48 -11.83
CA PHE A 388 15.87 -11.04 -10.49
C PHE A 388 14.73 -12.01 -10.19
N VAL A 389 13.50 -11.57 -10.50
CA VAL A 389 12.28 -12.40 -10.45
C VAL A 389 12.37 -13.48 -11.51
#